data_AF-A0A022RP06-F1
#
_entry.id   AF-A0A022RP06-F1
#
_cell.length_a   1.000
_cell.length_b   1.000
_cell.length_c   1.000
_cell.angle_alpha   90.00
_cell.angle_beta   90.00
_cell.angle_gamma   90.00
#
_symmetry.space_group_name_H-M   'P 1'
#
loop_
_entity.id
_entity.type
_entity.pdbx_description
1 polymer ?
#
loop_
_entity_poly.entity_id
_entity_poly.type
_entity_poly.pdbx_seq_one_letter_code
_entity_poly.pdbx_strand_id
1 'polypeptide(L)'
;ISGKSAAGKLIFSHSQGEPYFFTFGKSEIPKGLEMGIGTMSRGEKAVIYVTKEYLTQCPLIPSVEGITEIHFEVELVHFVQVRDVLGDGRLIKRRVRDGRGEFPMDCPLQDSLLHVHYKGMLLNEEKTVFYDTRADDNGQPLEFRSGEGLVPEGFEMCTRLMLPGEIALVTCPPDYAYDKFPRPAKVPEGVYIQWEIELLDYEKQKDWTGFNFREIMDDVEKIKGTGNRLFKEGKYELAKAKYEHVLREFNHVNPQDDDEGKEFSDTRNLLHLNMAACWLKMGEFRKSIEACNKVLEANPAHAKALYRRGMAYMAGGDFEEARADFNKMMTSDKQSEAPAKAALLKLKKEEQETHRRARQQFKGLFDKKPGEIAEAGEEDLGEELSGESHDTGGDGVVLDEDKEHLLEGTDPPRLGIWSRLWPSGRRLITTLGLDRCTIL
;
A
#
# COMPACT_ATOMS: atom_id res chain seq x y z
N ILE A 1 -34.86 0.67 19.28
CA ILE A 1 -34.05 0.95 20.49
C ILE A 1 -34.89 1.70 21.51
N SER A 2 -34.82 1.30 22.77
CA SER A 2 -35.40 2.03 23.90
C SER A 2 -34.37 2.15 25.03
N GLY A 3 -34.48 3.19 25.84
CA GLY A 3 -33.61 3.43 26.98
C GLY A 3 -34.42 3.60 28.26
N LYS A 4 -34.06 2.86 29.30
CA LYS A 4 -34.65 2.97 30.64
C LYS A 4 -33.58 3.38 31.64
N SER A 5 -33.95 4.16 32.66
CA SER A 5 -33.09 4.41 33.82
C SER A 5 -32.90 3.12 34.63
N ALA A 6 -31.91 3.11 35.53
CA ALA A 6 -31.71 2.02 36.49
C ALA A 6 -32.96 1.70 37.35
N ALA A 7 -33.85 2.68 37.56
CA ALA A 7 -35.12 2.50 38.26
C ALA A 7 -36.26 1.96 37.36
N GLY A 8 -35.97 1.57 36.12
CA GLY A 8 -36.94 1.06 35.14
C GLY A 8 -37.81 2.12 34.47
N LYS A 9 -37.65 3.41 34.82
CA LYS A 9 -38.37 4.52 34.16
C LYS A 9 -37.88 4.68 32.72
N LEU A 10 -38.79 4.62 31.76
CA LEU A 10 -38.50 4.88 30.35
C LEU A 10 -37.97 6.31 30.18
N ILE A 11 -36.77 6.44 29.60
CA ILE A 11 -36.13 7.72 29.26
C ILE A 11 -36.49 8.11 27.83
N PHE A 12 -36.37 7.16 26.90
CA PHE A 12 -36.82 7.32 25.53
C PHE A 12 -37.19 5.98 24.91
N SER A 13 -38.04 6.01 23.89
CA SER A 13 -38.27 4.89 22.98
C SER A 13 -38.29 5.45 21.58
N HIS A 14 -37.46 4.89 20.69
CA HIS A 14 -37.65 5.12 19.27
C HIS A 14 -38.93 4.39 18.83
N SER A 15 -39.64 4.96 17.85
CA SER A 15 -40.98 4.55 17.38
C SER A 15 -41.10 3.04 17.18
N GLN A 16 -42.19 2.45 17.69
CA GLN A 16 -42.46 1.02 17.53
C GLN A 16 -42.56 0.66 16.04
N GLY A 17 -41.62 -0.13 15.55
CA GLY A 17 -41.63 -0.70 14.20
C GLY A 17 -40.59 -0.14 13.24
N GLU A 18 -40.02 1.04 13.51
CA GLU A 18 -39.01 1.65 12.64
C GLU A 18 -37.59 1.48 13.21
N PRO A 19 -36.61 1.01 12.41
CA PRO A 19 -35.21 0.98 12.82
C PRO A 19 -34.64 2.39 13.02
N TYR A 20 -33.84 2.57 14.07
CA TYR A 20 -33.03 3.78 14.21
C TYR A 20 -31.73 3.60 13.42
N PHE A 21 -31.50 4.45 12.43
CA PHE A 21 -30.29 4.43 11.60
C PHE A 21 -29.23 5.35 12.19
N PHE A 22 -28.01 4.87 12.29
CA PHE A 22 -26.86 5.69 12.64
C PHE A 22 -25.58 5.19 11.97
N THR A 23 -24.56 6.05 11.91
CA THR A 23 -23.21 5.68 11.44
C THR A 23 -22.25 5.60 12.62
N PHE A 24 -21.46 4.53 12.70
CA PHE A 24 -20.41 4.40 13.69
C PHE A 24 -19.40 5.56 13.58
N GLY A 25 -18.93 6.06 14.72
CA GLY A 25 -17.94 7.14 14.80
C GLY A 25 -18.46 8.54 14.52
N LYS A 26 -19.73 8.72 14.11
CA LYS A 26 -20.35 10.04 13.89
C LYS A 26 -20.98 10.66 15.14
N SER A 27 -20.85 10.01 16.30
CA SER A 27 -21.39 10.49 17.57
C SER A 27 -22.91 10.75 17.52
N GLU A 28 -23.64 9.97 16.72
CA GLU A 28 -25.10 10.07 16.57
C GLU A 28 -25.84 9.41 17.76
N ILE A 29 -25.16 8.49 18.44
CA ILE A 29 -25.62 7.79 19.64
C ILE A 29 -24.58 7.90 20.77
N PRO A 30 -24.92 7.60 22.04
CA PRO A 30 -23.96 7.64 23.14
C PRO A 30 -22.80 6.68 22.91
N LYS A 31 -21.57 7.11 23.25
CA LYS A 31 -20.35 6.33 23.02
C LYS A 31 -20.41 4.91 23.60
N GLY A 32 -20.91 4.73 24.82
CA GLY A 32 -21.03 3.40 25.42
C GLY A 32 -22.07 2.51 24.74
N LEU A 33 -23.14 3.11 24.20
CA LEU A 33 -24.12 2.38 23.40
C LEU A 33 -23.51 1.93 22.08
N GLU A 34 -22.78 2.81 21.39
CA GLU A 34 -22.04 2.47 20.18
C GLU A 34 -21.05 1.33 20.41
N MET A 35 -20.29 1.39 21.51
CA MET A 35 -19.37 0.33 21.92
C MET A 35 -20.07 -1.01 22.12
N GLY A 36 -21.23 -1.02 22.80
CA GLY A 36 -21.99 -2.25 23.02
C GLY A 36 -22.64 -2.79 21.75
N ILE A 37 -23.17 -1.93 20.87
CA ILE A 37 -23.69 -2.37 19.55
C ILE A 37 -22.55 -2.92 18.70
N GLY A 38 -21.34 -2.38 18.83
CA GLY A 38 -20.14 -2.86 18.13
C GLY A 38 -19.75 -4.31 18.43
N THR A 39 -20.27 -4.91 19.51
CA THR A 39 -20.06 -6.32 19.85
C THR A 39 -21.20 -7.23 19.41
N MET A 40 -22.31 -6.68 18.89
CA MET A 40 -23.51 -7.44 18.56
C MET A 40 -23.43 -8.10 17.19
N SER A 41 -24.09 -9.25 17.04
CA SER A 41 -24.35 -9.91 15.77
C SER A 41 -25.67 -9.45 15.15
N ARG A 42 -25.82 -9.60 13.83
CA ARG A 42 -27.08 -9.27 13.14
C ARG A 42 -28.24 -10.11 13.72
N GLY A 43 -29.33 -9.44 14.06
CA GLY A 43 -30.52 -10.02 14.69
C GLY A 43 -30.39 -10.22 16.21
N GLU A 44 -29.24 -9.93 16.81
CA GLU A 44 -29.05 -10.03 18.25
C GLU A 44 -29.92 -9.01 18.99
N LYS A 45 -30.48 -9.45 20.11
CA LYS A 45 -31.20 -8.62 21.08
C LYS A 45 -30.39 -8.57 22.36
N ALA A 46 -30.03 -7.37 22.79
CA ALA A 46 -29.21 -7.17 23.97
C ALA A 46 -29.75 -6.04 24.83
N VAL A 47 -29.39 -6.08 26.10
CA VAL A 47 -29.53 -4.95 27.03
C VAL A 47 -28.13 -4.41 27.31
N ILE A 48 -27.86 -3.19 26.85
CA ILE A 48 -26.56 -2.54 27.02
C ILE A 48 -26.65 -1.55 28.16
N TYR A 49 -25.83 -1.76 29.19
CA TYR A 49 -25.73 -0.90 30.37
C TYR A 49 -24.67 0.16 30.11
N VAL A 50 -25.07 1.43 30.14
CA VAL A 50 -24.16 2.56 29.87
C VAL A 50 -24.18 3.51 31.06
N THR A 51 -23.03 3.64 31.72
CA THR A 51 -22.83 4.56 32.85
C THR A 51 -22.52 5.98 32.37
N LYS A 52 -22.65 6.96 33.27
CA LYS A 52 -22.43 8.39 33.01
C LYS A 52 -21.14 8.70 32.25
N GLU A 53 -20.05 7.97 32.51
CA GLU A 53 -18.75 8.18 31.86
C GLU A 53 -18.79 7.93 30.34
N TYR A 54 -19.74 7.11 29.89
CA TYR A 54 -19.92 6.72 28.48
C TYR A 54 -21.23 7.24 27.86
N LEU A 55 -22.05 7.97 28.64
CA LEU A 55 -23.25 8.67 28.18
C LEU A 55 -22.87 10.03 27.59
N THR A 56 -22.50 10.05 26.31
CA THR A 56 -22.23 11.29 25.58
C THR A 56 -23.53 11.91 25.07
N GLN A 57 -23.61 13.25 25.09
CA GLN A 57 -24.70 13.99 24.47
C GLN A 57 -24.68 13.77 22.95
N CYS A 58 -25.85 13.52 22.36
CA CYS A 58 -25.99 13.23 20.92
C CYS A 58 -27.44 13.49 20.45
N PRO A 59 -27.74 13.40 19.14
CA PRO A 59 -29.12 13.52 18.64
C PRO A 59 -30.13 12.58 19.29
N LEU A 60 -29.71 11.35 19.63
CA LEU A 60 -30.57 10.38 20.32
C LEU A 60 -30.84 10.77 21.79
N ILE A 61 -29.85 11.37 22.48
CA ILE A 61 -29.94 11.80 23.88
C ILE A 61 -29.47 13.26 23.99
N PRO A 62 -30.39 14.23 23.85
CA PRO A 62 -30.04 15.65 23.80
C PRO A 62 -29.55 16.21 25.14
N SER A 63 -29.88 15.58 26.26
CA SER A 63 -29.38 15.95 27.60
C SER A 63 -29.14 14.71 28.44
N VAL A 64 -27.99 14.69 29.12
CA VAL A 64 -27.54 13.63 30.04
C VAL A 64 -27.50 14.11 31.50
N GLU A 65 -28.00 15.32 31.77
CA GLU A 65 -27.90 15.95 33.08
C GLU A 65 -28.75 15.21 34.11
N GLY A 66 -28.14 14.86 35.26
CA GLY A 66 -28.79 14.08 36.32
C GLY A 66 -28.96 12.59 36.02
N ILE A 67 -28.50 12.09 34.88
CA ILE A 67 -28.56 10.67 34.53
C ILE A 67 -27.24 9.99 34.91
N THR A 68 -27.31 8.96 35.75
CA THR A 68 -26.15 8.16 36.17
C THR A 68 -25.92 6.94 35.29
N GLU A 69 -26.99 6.36 34.77
CA GLU A 69 -26.96 5.11 34.01
C GLU A 69 -28.23 4.97 33.14
N ILE A 70 -28.06 4.40 31.96
CA ILE A 70 -29.17 4.01 31.07
C ILE A 70 -28.98 2.56 30.65
N HIS A 71 -30.06 1.79 30.68
CA HIS A 71 -30.18 0.43 30.15
C HIS A 71 -30.86 0.51 28.79
N PHE A 72 -30.11 0.24 27.73
CA PHE A 72 -30.61 0.28 26.36
C PHE A 72 -31.04 -1.10 25.91
N GLU A 73 -32.32 -1.26 25.60
CA GLU A 73 -32.84 -2.44 24.90
C GLU A 73 -32.66 -2.21 23.40
N VAL A 74 -31.79 -3.02 22.79
CA VAL A 74 -31.41 -2.93 21.39
C VAL A 74 -31.66 -4.24 20.65
N GLU A 75 -32.07 -4.11 19.40
CA GLU A 75 -32.09 -5.19 18.42
C GLU A 75 -31.26 -4.70 17.23
N LEU A 76 -30.16 -5.40 16.93
CA LEU A 76 -29.33 -5.05 15.77
C LEU A 76 -29.97 -5.63 14.50
N VAL A 77 -30.96 -4.94 13.96
CA VAL A 77 -31.75 -5.40 12.80
C VAL A 77 -30.85 -5.68 11.60
N HIS A 78 -29.99 -4.73 11.27
CA HIS A 78 -29.05 -4.82 10.16
C HIS A 78 -27.92 -3.80 10.36
N PHE A 79 -26.75 -4.11 9.83
CA PHE A 79 -25.67 -3.15 9.67
C PHE A 79 -25.05 -3.34 8.30
N VAL A 80 -24.51 -2.25 7.78
CA VAL A 80 -23.84 -2.23 6.48
C VAL A 80 -22.38 -1.93 6.76
N GLN A 81 -21.50 -2.87 6.41
CA GLN A 81 -20.06 -2.65 6.58
C GLN A 81 -19.56 -1.69 5.50
N VAL A 82 -19.02 -0.55 5.92
CA VAL A 82 -18.38 0.45 5.05
C VAL A 82 -16.89 0.45 5.32
N ARG A 83 -16.09 0.47 4.25
CA ARG A 83 -14.63 0.54 4.34
C ARG A 83 -14.13 1.70 3.48
N ASP A 84 -13.32 2.54 4.09
CA ASP A 84 -12.48 3.48 3.38
C ASP A 84 -11.16 2.80 3.03
N VAL A 85 -11.03 2.48 1.75
CA VAL A 85 -9.94 1.65 1.24
C VAL A 85 -8.64 2.44 1.17
N LEU A 86 -8.69 3.76 0.97
CA LEU A 86 -7.52 4.62 0.89
C LEU A 86 -7.16 5.31 2.21
N GLY A 87 -8.13 5.40 3.13
CA GLY A 87 -7.99 6.12 4.40
C GLY A 87 -8.17 7.64 4.27
N ASP A 88 -8.59 8.11 3.09
CA ASP A 88 -8.82 9.53 2.77
C ASP A 88 -10.28 9.85 2.45
N GLY A 89 -11.19 8.89 2.62
CA GLY A 89 -12.62 9.01 2.40
C GLY A 89 -13.05 8.96 0.93
N ARG A 90 -12.14 8.83 -0.04
CA ARG A 90 -12.49 8.93 -1.48
C ARG A 90 -12.90 7.60 -2.11
N LEU A 91 -12.25 6.49 -1.73
CA LEU A 91 -12.57 5.15 -2.23
C LEU A 91 -13.31 4.35 -1.17
N ILE A 92 -14.62 4.23 -1.35
CA ILE A 92 -15.52 3.66 -0.33
C ILE A 92 -16.12 2.36 -0.85
N LYS A 93 -15.88 1.26 -0.13
CA LYS A 93 -16.50 -0.04 -0.37
C LYS A 93 -17.61 -0.26 0.66
N ARG A 94 -18.84 -0.45 0.20
CA ARG A 94 -20.01 -0.73 1.02
C ARG A 94 -20.53 -2.13 0.75
N ARG A 95 -20.53 -3.01 1.74
CA ARG A 95 -21.05 -4.38 1.58
C ARG A 95 -22.58 -4.37 1.51
N VAL A 96 -23.12 -4.91 0.42
CA VAL A 96 -24.58 -5.04 0.18
C VAL A 96 -25.08 -6.43 0.58
N ARG A 97 -24.31 -7.48 0.23
CA ARG A 97 -24.61 -8.87 0.57
C ARG A 97 -23.36 -9.55 1.07
N ASP A 98 -23.48 -10.32 2.16
CA ASP A 98 -22.37 -11.11 2.69
C ASP A 98 -21.94 -12.22 1.72
N GLY A 99 -20.63 -12.41 1.61
CA GLY A 99 -20.04 -13.59 0.99
C GLY A 99 -19.86 -14.73 1.98
N ARG A 100 -19.27 -15.83 1.52
CA ARG A 100 -18.99 -17.04 2.29
C ARG A 100 -17.51 -17.11 2.64
N GLY A 101 -17.21 -17.60 3.85
CA GLY A 101 -15.83 -17.73 4.35
C GLY A 101 -15.47 -16.73 5.43
N GLU A 102 -14.23 -16.78 5.87
CA GLU A 102 -13.67 -15.95 6.93
C GLU A 102 -12.80 -14.83 6.35
N PHE A 103 -13.17 -13.59 6.63
CA PHE A 103 -12.34 -12.44 6.28
C PHE A 103 -11.19 -12.28 7.30
N PRO A 104 -9.93 -12.03 6.89
CA PRO A 104 -9.44 -11.86 5.52
C PRO A 104 -8.88 -13.15 4.88
N MET A 105 -9.04 -14.32 5.51
CA MET A 105 -8.39 -15.57 5.11
C MET A 105 -8.87 -16.10 3.75
N ASP A 106 -10.16 -15.93 3.46
CA ASP A 106 -10.78 -16.42 2.23
C ASP A 106 -10.91 -15.34 1.15
N CYS A 107 -10.26 -14.19 1.33
CA CYS A 107 -10.19 -13.16 0.30
C CYS A 107 -9.19 -13.52 -0.82
N PRO A 108 -9.42 -13.07 -2.07
CA PRO A 108 -8.46 -13.25 -3.16
C PRO A 108 -7.09 -12.65 -2.82
N LEU A 109 -6.05 -13.47 -2.91
CA LEU A 109 -4.67 -13.02 -2.79
C LEU A 109 -4.17 -12.45 -4.11
N GLN A 110 -3.01 -11.80 -4.07
CA GLN A 110 -2.29 -11.39 -5.27
C GLN A 110 -2.15 -12.56 -6.24
N ASP A 111 -2.33 -12.27 -7.53
CA ASP A 111 -2.21 -13.21 -8.66
C ASP A 111 -3.29 -14.31 -8.73
N SER A 112 -4.32 -14.24 -7.88
CA SER A 112 -5.55 -15.04 -8.04
C SER A 112 -6.27 -14.66 -9.34
N LEU A 113 -6.91 -15.63 -9.98
CA LEU A 113 -7.84 -15.43 -11.09
C LEU A 113 -9.24 -15.19 -10.51
N LEU A 114 -9.84 -14.03 -10.75
CA LEU A 114 -11.12 -13.65 -10.18
C LEU A 114 -12.22 -13.70 -11.25
N HIS A 115 -13.39 -14.21 -10.87
CA HIS A 115 -14.60 -14.16 -11.67
C HIS A 115 -15.61 -13.23 -11.01
N VAL A 116 -15.94 -12.13 -11.68
CA VAL A 116 -16.83 -11.12 -11.13
C VAL A 116 -17.94 -10.77 -12.10
N HIS A 117 -19.13 -10.59 -11.57
CA HIS A 117 -20.10 -9.76 -12.26
C HIS A 117 -20.01 -8.34 -11.72
N TYR A 118 -20.16 -7.36 -12.60
CA TYR A 118 -20.29 -5.99 -12.17
C TYR A 118 -21.23 -5.18 -13.04
N LYS A 119 -21.77 -4.14 -12.41
CA LYS A 119 -22.55 -3.08 -13.03
C LYS A 119 -21.89 -1.75 -12.72
N GLY A 120 -21.47 -1.05 -13.77
CA GLY A 120 -20.84 0.26 -13.69
C GLY A 120 -21.85 1.38 -13.92
N MET A 121 -21.88 2.33 -12.98
CA MET A 121 -22.77 3.50 -12.99
C MET A 121 -21.96 4.79 -12.80
N LEU A 122 -22.41 5.86 -13.43
CA LEU A 122 -21.96 7.20 -13.10
C LEU A 122 -22.50 7.60 -11.72
N LEU A 123 -21.69 8.30 -10.91
CA LEU A 123 -22.16 8.86 -9.65
C LEU A 123 -22.91 10.19 -9.90
N ASN A 124 -24.11 10.08 -10.50
CA ASN A 124 -25.04 11.18 -10.72
C ASN A 124 -26.42 10.84 -10.11
N GLU A 125 -27.35 11.80 -10.13
CA GLU A 125 -28.71 11.61 -9.57
C GLU A 125 -29.45 10.42 -10.22
N GLU A 126 -29.24 10.22 -11.51
CA GLU A 126 -29.89 9.16 -12.31
C GLU A 126 -29.21 7.79 -12.20
N LYS A 127 -28.01 7.72 -11.62
CA LYS A 127 -27.13 6.53 -11.59
C LYS A 127 -27.00 5.86 -12.96
N THR A 128 -26.70 6.66 -13.99
CA THR A 128 -26.67 6.19 -15.38
C THR A 128 -25.73 5.01 -15.53
N VAL A 129 -26.26 3.87 -15.99
CA VAL A 129 -25.50 2.64 -16.22
C VAL A 129 -24.72 2.76 -17.51
N PHE A 130 -23.39 2.60 -17.45
CA PHE A 130 -22.55 2.58 -18.65
C PHE A 130 -22.18 1.18 -19.11
N TYR A 131 -22.21 0.19 -18.20
CA TYR A 131 -21.90 -1.20 -18.50
C TYR A 131 -22.49 -2.14 -17.44
N ASP A 132 -22.96 -3.31 -17.84
CA ASP A 132 -23.42 -4.38 -16.97
C ASP A 132 -23.07 -5.74 -17.58
N THR A 133 -22.15 -6.49 -16.95
CA THR A 133 -21.74 -7.82 -17.42
C THR A 133 -22.91 -8.78 -17.65
N ARG A 134 -24.02 -8.64 -16.91
CA ARG A 134 -25.18 -9.53 -17.06
C ARG A 134 -26.03 -9.19 -18.27
N ALA A 135 -26.09 -7.91 -18.63
CA ALA A 135 -26.90 -7.44 -19.75
C ALA A 135 -26.10 -7.36 -21.05
N ASP A 136 -24.85 -6.91 -20.97
CA ASP A 136 -24.01 -6.55 -22.12
C ASP A 136 -23.12 -7.71 -22.60
N ASP A 137 -22.80 -8.69 -21.75
CA ASP A 137 -21.87 -9.79 -22.07
C ASP A 137 -22.52 -11.19 -22.02
N ASN A 138 -23.82 -11.27 -22.36
CA ASN A 138 -24.60 -12.51 -22.34
C ASN A 138 -24.56 -13.25 -20.99
N GLY A 139 -24.33 -12.54 -19.88
CA GLY A 139 -24.20 -13.15 -18.57
C GLY A 139 -22.85 -13.83 -18.31
N GLN A 140 -21.82 -13.61 -19.14
CA GLN A 140 -20.47 -14.06 -18.81
C GLN A 140 -19.86 -13.15 -17.73
N PRO A 141 -19.20 -13.72 -16.71
CA PRO A 141 -18.47 -12.94 -15.73
C PRO A 141 -17.21 -12.35 -16.35
N LEU A 142 -16.81 -11.18 -15.86
CA LEU A 142 -15.48 -10.64 -16.13
C LEU A 142 -14.45 -11.52 -15.41
N GLU A 143 -13.55 -12.10 -16.19
CA GLU A 143 -12.39 -12.85 -15.69
C GLU A 143 -11.15 -11.95 -15.75
N PHE A 144 -10.45 -11.79 -14.63
CA PHE A 144 -9.16 -11.11 -14.61
C PHE A 144 -8.26 -11.64 -13.50
N ARG A 145 -6.95 -11.62 -13.75
CA ARG A 145 -5.94 -11.92 -12.72
C ARG A 145 -5.59 -10.65 -11.96
N SER A 146 -5.69 -10.70 -10.63
CA SER A 146 -5.22 -9.61 -9.79
C SER A 146 -3.71 -9.37 -9.98
N GLY A 147 -3.25 -8.14 -9.81
CA GLY A 147 -1.85 -7.79 -9.98
C GLY A 147 -1.38 -7.64 -11.43
N GLU A 148 -2.28 -7.74 -12.40
CA GLU A 148 -1.94 -7.60 -13.82
C GLU A 148 -2.37 -6.28 -14.45
N GLY A 149 -3.02 -5.40 -13.65
CA GLY A 149 -3.49 -4.10 -14.10
C GLY A 149 -4.43 -4.19 -15.29
N LEU A 150 -5.31 -5.19 -15.28
CA LEU A 150 -6.32 -5.48 -16.31
C LEU A 150 -7.65 -4.75 -16.06
N VAL A 151 -7.83 -4.21 -14.87
CA VAL A 151 -8.99 -3.44 -14.45
C VAL A 151 -8.53 -2.17 -13.71
N PRO A 152 -9.39 -1.16 -13.50
CA PRO A 152 -9.08 -0.02 -12.66
C PRO A 152 -8.57 -0.40 -11.27
N GLU A 153 -7.61 0.36 -10.75
CA GLU A 153 -6.96 0.06 -9.47
C GLU A 153 -7.97 0.01 -8.32
N GLY A 154 -8.89 0.99 -8.23
CA GLY A 154 -9.92 1.00 -7.20
C GLY A 154 -10.90 -0.17 -7.30
N PHE A 155 -11.15 -0.68 -8.52
CA PHE A 155 -11.98 -1.88 -8.75
C PHE A 155 -11.27 -3.12 -8.21
N GLU A 156 -9.99 -3.32 -8.57
CA GLU A 156 -9.19 -4.45 -8.10
C GLU A 156 -9.01 -4.44 -6.58
N MET A 157 -8.64 -3.29 -5.99
CA MET A 157 -8.48 -3.14 -4.55
C MET A 157 -9.74 -3.53 -3.79
N CYS A 158 -10.91 -3.07 -4.24
CA CYS A 158 -12.18 -3.39 -3.60
C CYS A 158 -12.56 -4.86 -3.79
N THR A 159 -12.28 -5.45 -4.94
CA THR A 159 -12.61 -6.85 -5.24
C THR A 159 -11.76 -7.81 -4.41
N ARG A 160 -10.47 -7.52 -4.19
CA ARG A 160 -9.60 -8.31 -3.28
C ARG A 160 -10.02 -8.23 -1.81
N LEU A 161 -10.91 -7.29 -1.46
CA LEU A 161 -11.51 -7.16 -0.13
C LEU A 161 -12.87 -7.86 0.00
N MET A 162 -13.25 -8.69 -0.96
CA MET A 162 -14.52 -9.40 -0.99
C MET A 162 -14.33 -10.87 -0.63
N LEU A 163 -15.36 -11.46 -0.03
CA LEU A 163 -15.52 -12.91 0.09
C LEU A 163 -16.29 -13.46 -1.12
N PRO A 164 -16.09 -14.73 -1.53
CA PRO A 164 -16.89 -15.37 -2.56
C PRO A 164 -18.40 -15.25 -2.30
N GLY A 165 -19.18 -14.84 -3.29
CA GLY A 165 -20.60 -14.53 -3.20
C GLY A 165 -20.96 -13.15 -2.62
N GLU A 166 -19.99 -12.37 -2.15
CA GLU A 166 -20.21 -11.01 -1.64
C GLU A 166 -20.69 -10.09 -2.78
N ILE A 167 -21.66 -9.22 -2.47
CA ILE A 167 -22.00 -8.06 -3.33
C ILE A 167 -21.57 -6.80 -2.60
N ALA A 168 -20.81 -5.95 -3.26
CA ALA A 168 -20.36 -4.67 -2.73
C ALA A 168 -20.65 -3.54 -3.70
N LEU A 169 -21.05 -2.39 -3.14
CA LEU A 169 -21.15 -1.13 -3.86
C LEU A 169 -19.89 -0.30 -3.59
N VAL A 170 -19.14 -0.02 -4.63
CA VAL A 170 -17.86 0.70 -4.58
C VAL A 170 -18.07 2.09 -5.17
N THR A 171 -17.76 3.13 -4.40
CA THR A 171 -17.68 4.52 -4.89
C THR A 171 -16.22 4.86 -5.06
N CYS A 172 -15.80 5.15 -6.29
CA CYS A 172 -14.40 5.27 -6.69
C CYS A 172 -14.11 6.65 -7.29
N PRO A 173 -13.03 7.33 -6.87
CA PRO A 173 -12.62 8.59 -7.46
C PRO A 173 -12.01 8.36 -8.86
N PRO A 174 -12.03 9.37 -9.74
CA PRO A 174 -11.64 9.23 -11.13
C PRO A 174 -10.20 8.73 -11.34
N ASP A 175 -9.26 9.14 -10.48
CA ASP A 175 -7.84 8.77 -10.51
C ASP A 175 -7.57 7.30 -10.16
N TYR A 176 -8.52 6.62 -9.50
CA TYR A 176 -8.52 5.17 -9.23
C TYR A 176 -9.52 4.40 -10.12
N ALA A 177 -10.32 5.12 -10.91
CA ALA A 177 -11.23 4.58 -11.89
C ALA A 177 -10.63 4.68 -13.31
N TYR A 178 -11.15 5.57 -14.15
CA TYR A 178 -10.84 5.60 -15.59
C TYR A 178 -9.96 6.76 -16.04
N ASP A 179 -9.45 7.62 -15.17
CA ASP A 179 -8.53 8.70 -15.59
C ASP A 179 -7.09 8.21 -15.82
N LYS A 180 -6.72 7.07 -15.23
CA LYS A 180 -5.43 6.39 -15.43
C LYS A 180 -5.58 5.02 -16.11
N PHE A 181 -6.75 4.72 -16.64
CA PHE A 181 -7.09 3.44 -17.25
C PHE A 181 -7.88 3.65 -18.55
N PRO A 182 -7.85 2.74 -19.54
CA PRO A 182 -8.70 2.85 -20.72
C PRO A 182 -10.18 3.14 -20.38
N ARG A 183 -10.67 4.28 -20.87
CA ARG A 183 -11.99 4.82 -20.51
C ARG A 183 -13.09 4.31 -21.46
N PRO A 184 -14.22 3.78 -20.94
CA PRO A 184 -15.38 3.46 -21.77
C PRO A 184 -15.99 4.73 -22.41
N ALA A 185 -16.53 4.63 -23.62
CA ALA A 185 -17.03 5.79 -24.38
C ALA A 185 -18.15 6.58 -23.67
N LYS A 186 -18.96 5.92 -22.83
CA LYS A 186 -20.07 6.51 -22.07
C LYS A 186 -19.63 7.16 -20.75
N VAL A 187 -18.34 7.09 -20.41
CA VAL A 187 -17.81 7.62 -19.15
C VAL A 187 -17.06 8.92 -19.43
N PRO A 188 -17.48 10.06 -18.85
CA PRO A 188 -16.74 11.32 -18.97
C PRO A 188 -15.41 11.33 -18.18
N GLU A 189 -14.57 12.33 -18.41
CA GLU A 189 -13.34 12.56 -17.64
C GLU A 189 -13.64 13.17 -16.26
N GLY A 190 -12.85 12.80 -15.25
CA GLY A 190 -12.92 13.43 -13.93
C GLY A 190 -14.17 13.07 -13.11
N VAL A 191 -14.95 12.08 -13.53
CA VAL A 191 -16.17 11.67 -12.82
C VAL A 191 -15.90 10.56 -11.81
N TYR A 192 -16.62 10.61 -10.68
CA TYR A 192 -16.71 9.49 -9.77
C TYR A 192 -17.54 8.37 -10.38
N ILE A 193 -17.12 7.13 -10.11
CA ILE A 193 -17.78 5.92 -10.58
C ILE A 193 -18.36 5.16 -9.39
N GLN A 194 -19.53 4.58 -9.60
CA GLN A 194 -20.12 3.62 -8.69
C GLN A 194 -20.17 2.24 -9.36
N TRP A 195 -19.53 1.24 -8.78
CA TRP A 195 -19.64 -0.16 -9.22
C TRP A 195 -20.44 -0.97 -8.22
N GLU A 196 -21.43 -1.71 -8.69
CA GLU A 196 -21.96 -2.85 -7.94
C GLU A 196 -21.20 -4.09 -8.42
N ILE A 197 -20.40 -4.68 -7.55
CA ILE A 197 -19.52 -5.82 -7.85
C ILE A 197 -20.04 -7.02 -7.09
N GLU A 198 -20.18 -8.15 -7.76
CA GLU A 198 -20.37 -9.47 -7.19
C GLU A 198 -19.15 -10.32 -7.47
N LEU A 199 -18.44 -10.71 -6.41
CA LEU A 199 -17.37 -11.70 -6.53
C LEU A 199 -18.04 -13.08 -6.55
N LEU A 200 -17.96 -13.80 -7.66
CA LEU A 200 -18.55 -15.14 -7.75
C LEU A 200 -17.67 -16.13 -6.98
N ASP A 201 -16.44 -16.27 -7.45
CA ASP A 201 -15.38 -17.08 -6.88
C ASP A 201 -14.01 -16.58 -7.37
N TYR A 202 -12.95 -17.29 -7.00
CA TYR A 202 -11.61 -17.06 -7.50
C TYR A 202 -10.79 -18.36 -7.47
N GLU A 203 -9.81 -18.45 -8.35
CA GLU A 203 -8.81 -19.51 -8.34
C GLU A 203 -7.50 -18.97 -7.81
N LYS A 204 -6.96 -19.63 -6.77
CA LYS A 204 -5.62 -19.32 -6.27
C LYS A 204 -4.59 -19.71 -7.33
N GLN A 205 -3.50 -18.94 -7.40
CA GLN A 205 -2.37 -19.36 -8.21
C GLN A 205 -1.89 -20.73 -7.72
N LYS A 206 -1.70 -21.66 -8.66
CA LYS A 206 -1.15 -22.99 -8.35
C LYS A 206 0.29 -22.80 -7.92
N ASP A 207 0.67 -23.45 -6.83
CA ASP A 207 2.07 -23.61 -6.49
C ASP A 207 2.72 -24.62 -7.45
N TRP A 208 4.05 -24.69 -7.40
CA TRP A 208 4.80 -25.65 -8.22
C TRP A 208 4.90 -27.03 -7.58
N THR A 209 4.06 -27.32 -6.58
CA THR A 209 4.04 -28.61 -5.90
C THR A 209 3.65 -29.71 -6.88
N GLY A 210 4.56 -30.66 -7.11
CA GLY A 210 4.35 -31.78 -8.03
C GLY A 210 4.65 -31.49 -9.50
N PHE A 211 5.11 -30.27 -9.84
CA PHE A 211 5.54 -29.95 -11.19
C PHE A 211 6.97 -30.49 -11.42
N ASN A 212 7.25 -30.95 -12.64
CA ASN A 212 8.63 -31.22 -13.06
C ASN A 212 9.33 -29.91 -13.49
N PHE A 213 10.66 -29.94 -13.63
CA PHE A 213 11.45 -28.75 -13.96
C PHE A 213 10.97 -28.06 -15.25
N ARG A 214 10.58 -28.82 -16.27
CA ARG A 214 10.07 -28.26 -17.54
C ARG A 214 8.76 -27.51 -17.34
N GLU A 215 7.82 -28.09 -16.60
CA GLU A 215 6.53 -27.45 -16.28
C GLU A 215 6.72 -26.17 -15.46
N ILE A 216 7.67 -26.19 -14.51
CA ILE A 216 8.07 -25.00 -13.75
C ILE A 216 8.58 -23.91 -14.69
N MET A 217 9.53 -24.24 -15.56
CA MET A 217 10.13 -23.25 -16.47
C MET A 217 9.12 -22.70 -17.50
N ASP A 218 8.16 -23.50 -17.94
CA ASP A 218 7.07 -23.03 -18.79
C ASP A 218 6.15 -22.04 -18.07
N ASP A 219 5.87 -22.25 -16.77
CA ASP A 219 5.11 -21.30 -15.95
C ASP A 219 5.91 -20.01 -15.66
N VAL A 220 7.21 -20.14 -15.40
CA VAL A 220 8.14 -19.02 -15.25
C VAL A 220 8.14 -18.12 -16.49
N GLU A 221 8.16 -18.70 -17.68
CA GLU A 221 8.13 -17.92 -18.92
C GLU A 221 6.81 -17.14 -19.05
N LYS A 222 5.68 -17.73 -18.65
CA LYS A 222 4.37 -17.03 -18.65
C LYS A 222 4.38 -15.85 -17.68
N ILE A 223 4.78 -16.08 -16.42
CA ILE A 223 4.81 -15.03 -15.39
C ILE A 223 5.81 -13.92 -15.77
N LYS A 224 6.99 -14.30 -16.26
CA LYS A 224 8.01 -13.36 -16.77
C LYS A 224 7.48 -12.59 -17.98
N GLY A 225 6.74 -13.24 -18.87
CA GLY A 225 6.06 -12.61 -20.01
C GLY A 225 5.08 -11.52 -19.58
N THR A 226 4.25 -11.81 -18.58
CA THR A 226 3.37 -10.82 -17.94
C THR A 226 4.16 -9.67 -17.31
N GLY A 227 5.23 -9.96 -16.57
CA GLY A 227 6.12 -8.93 -16.02
C GLY A 227 6.73 -8.03 -17.11
N ASN A 228 7.18 -8.61 -18.21
CA ASN A 228 7.74 -7.88 -19.35
C ASN A 228 6.69 -6.98 -20.03
N ARG A 229 5.44 -7.45 -20.14
CA ARG A 229 4.31 -6.65 -20.64
C ARG A 229 4.07 -5.44 -19.73
N LEU A 230 3.93 -5.68 -18.42
CA LEU A 230 3.74 -4.62 -17.42
C LEU A 230 4.88 -3.59 -17.41
N PHE A 231 6.12 -4.04 -17.58
CA PHE A 231 7.28 -3.15 -17.69
C PHE A 231 7.18 -2.22 -18.91
N LYS A 232 6.73 -2.75 -20.06
CA LYS A 232 6.53 -1.96 -21.28
C LYS A 232 5.38 -0.95 -21.14
N GLU A 233 4.35 -1.31 -20.39
CA GLU A 233 3.22 -0.42 -20.04
C GLU A 233 3.60 0.65 -19.00
N GLY A 234 4.82 0.63 -18.45
CA GLY A 234 5.26 1.57 -17.41
C GLY A 234 4.77 1.22 -16.00
N LYS A 235 4.09 0.07 -15.82
CA LYS A 235 3.60 -0.44 -14.54
C LYS A 235 4.71 -1.17 -13.79
N TYR A 236 5.77 -0.44 -13.42
CA TYR A 236 7.02 -1.01 -12.90
C TYR A 236 6.85 -1.75 -11.57
N GLU A 237 5.97 -1.28 -10.68
CA GLU A 237 5.71 -1.96 -9.40
C GLU A 237 5.05 -3.33 -9.60
N LEU A 238 4.05 -3.41 -10.49
CA LEU A 238 3.40 -4.69 -10.83
C LEU A 238 4.38 -5.63 -11.55
N ALA A 239 5.18 -5.11 -12.48
CA ALA A 239 6.21 -5.89 -13.17
C ALA A 239 7.22 -6.50 -12.18
N LYS A 240 7.70 -5.69 -11.23
CA LYS A 240 8.59 -6.13 -10.16
C LYS A 240 7.95 -7.24 -9.32
N ALA A 241 6.69 -7.08 -8.91
CA ALA A 241 5.98 -8.07 -8.11
C ALA A 241 5.93 -9.44 -8.80
N LYS A 242 5.74 -9.48 -10.13
CA LYS A 242 5.78 -10.73 -10.92
C LYS A 242 7.16 -11.40 -10.89
N TYR A 243 8.24 -10.63 -11.06
CA TYR A 243 9.59 -11.20 -11.01
C TYR A 243 9.97 -11.67 -9.60
N GLU A 244 9.56 -10.93 -8.57
CA GLU A 244 9.78 -11.27 -7.17
C GLU A 244 9.02 -12.53 -6.75
N HIS A 245 7.79 -12.70 -7.23
CA HIS A 245 7.03 -13.93 -7.05
C HIS A 245 7.82 -15.15 -7.55
N VAL A 246 8.30 -15.10 -8.80
CA VAL A 246 9.09 -16.20 -9.38
C VAL A 246 10.36 -16.49 -8.56
N LEU A 247 11.09 -15.46 -8.13
CA LEU A 247 12.29 -15.63 -7.32
C LEU A 247 12.02 -16.25 -5.95
N ARG A 248 10.85 -16.01 -5.37
CA ARG A 248 10.44 -16.63 -4.11
C ARG A 248 10.22 -18.13 -4.29
N GLU A 249 9.46 -18.50 -5.32
CA GLU A 249 9.18 -19.91 -5.63
C GLU A 249 10.45 -20.67 -6.05
N PHE A 250 11.41 -19.99 -6.71
CA PHE A 250 12.72 -20.55 -7.05
C PHE A 250 13.49 -21.12 -5.85
N ASN A 251 13.25 -20.62 -4.62
CA ASN A 251 13.92 -21.14 -3.43
C ASN A 251 13.57 -22.60 -3.12
N HIS A 252 12.48 -23.12 -3.69
CA HIS A 252 11.99 -24.48 -3.50
C HIS A 252 12.27 -25.38 -4.71
N VAL A 253 12.89 -24.85 -5.77
CA VAL A 253 13.23 -25.60 -6.98
C VAL A 253 14.64 -26.15 -6.86
N ASN A 254 14.80 -27.45 -7.12
CA ASN A 254 16.09 -28.10 -7.16
C ASN A 254 16.32 -28.73 -8.55
N PRO A 255 17.17 -28.13 -9.39
CA PRO A 255 17.59 -28.71 -10.67
C PRO A 255 18.22 -30.11 -10.47
N GLN A 256 17.96 -31.04 -11.38
CA GLN A 256 18.42 -32.44 -11.27
C GLN A 256 19.70 -32.73 -12.04
N ASP A 257 20.01 -31.93 -13.06
CA ASP A 257 21.20 -32.05 -13.88
C ASP A 257 21.86 -30.69 -14.18
N ASP A 258 23.01 -30.74 -14.85
CA ASP A 258 23.80 -29.54 -15.16
C ASP A 258 23.09 -28.60 -16.15
N ASP A 259 22.29 -29.15 -17.07
CA ASP A 259 21.56 -28.35 -18.07
C ASP A 259 20.41 -27.59 -17.41
N GLU A 260 19.63 -28.25 -16.56
CA GLU A 260 18.61 -27.63 -15.71
C GLU A 260 19.24 -26.62 -14.75
N GLY A 261 20.37 -26.96 -14.13
CA GLY A 261 21.10 -26.09 -13.21
C GLY A 261 21.54 -24.78 -13.87
N LYS A 262 22.00 -24.89 -15.12
CA LYS A 262 22.36 -23.73 -15.93
C LYS A 262 21.14 -22.89 -16.32
N GLU A 263 20.07 -23.51 -16.82
CA GLU A 263 18.83 -22.81 -17.18
C GLU A 263 18.21 -22.07 -15.97
N PHE A 264 18.20 -22.73 -14.81
CA PHE A 264 17.75 -22.16 -13.55
C PHE A 264 18.57 -20.93 -13.15
N SER A 265 19.90 -21.04 -13.17
CA SER A 265 20.81 -19.94 -12.82
C SER A 265 20.69 -18.77 -13.79
N ASP A 266 20.66 -19.04 -15.09
CA ASP A 266 20.52 -18.01 -16.14
C ASP A 266 19.18 -17.27 -16.00
N THR A 267 18.10 -18.00 -15.70
CA THR A 267 16.77 -17.42 -15.49
C THR A 267 16.71 -16.59 -14.20
N ARG A 268 17.31 -17.08 -13.11
CA ARG A 268 17.40 -16.34 -11.84
C ARG A 268 18.15 -15.02 -12.03
N ASN A 269 19.28 -15.06 -12.75
CA ASN A 269 20.05 -13.87 -13.10
C ASN A 269 19.23 -12.88 -13.94
N LEU A 270 18.50 -13.38 -14.93
CA LEU A 270 17.63 -12.55 -15.77
C LEU A 270 16.54 -11.85 -14.95
N LEU A 271 15.90 -12.54 -14.01
CA LEU A 271 14.87 -11.97 -13.13
C LEU A 271 15.43 -10.84 -12.26
N HIS A 272 16.61 -11.04 -11.65
CA HIS A 272 17.29 -9.98 -10.91
C HIS A 272 17.60 -8.76 -11.78
N LEU A 273 18.06 -8.95 -13.03
CA LEU A 273 18.30 -7.86 -13.96
C LEU A 273 17.02 -7.12 -14.37
N ASN A 274 15.91 -7.82 -14.50
CA ASN A 274 14.61 -7.20 -14.79
C ASN A 274 14.08 -6.42 -13.58
N MET A 275 14.24 -6.94 -12.36
CA MET A 275 13.93 -6.19 -11.14
C MET A 275 14.79 -4.93 -11.02
N ALA A 276 16.11 -5.03 -11.28
CA ALA A 276 16.99 -3.87 -11.31
C ALA A 276 16.51 -2.81 -12.31
N ALA A 277 16.05 -3.24 -13.49
CA ALA A 277 15.43 -2.34 -14.46
C ALA A 277 14.19 -1.63 -13.91
N CYS A 278 13.32 -2.33 -13.18
CA CYS A 278 12.14 -1.77 -12.55
C CYS A 278 12.54 -0.72 -11.50
N TRP A 279 13.45 -1.07 -10.59
CA TRP A 279 13.93 -0.15 -9.54
C TRP A 279 14.57 1.10 -10.13
N LEU A 280 15.39 0.96 -11.16
CA LEU A 280 15.99 2.10 -11.86
C LEU A 280 14.92 3.04 -12.45
N LYS A 281 13.83 2.50 -13.01
CA LYS A 281 12.73 3.29 -13.55
C LYS A 281 11.89 3.99 -12.47
N MET A 282 11.86 3.43 -11.27
CA MET A 282 11.17 4.00 -10.11
C MET A 282 12.03 4.99 -9.32
N GLY A 283 13.30 5.20 -9.72
CA GLY A 283 14.23 6.10 -9.01
C GLY A 283 14.91 5.46 -7.78
N GLU A 284 14.70 4.18 -7.55
CA GLU A 284 15.20 3.43 -6.39
C GLU A 284 16.60 2.86 -6.68
N PHE A 285 17.58 3.75 -6.84
CA PHE A 285 18.91 3.40 -7.36
C PHE A 285 19.64 2.36 -6.49
N ARG A 286 19.57 2.49 -5.16
CA ARG A 286 20.23 1.55 -4.22
C ARG A 286 19.69 0.12 -4.38
N LYS A 287 18.38 -0.05 -4.48
CA LYS A 287 17.75 -1.37 -4.69
C LYS A 287 18.10 -1.94 -6.06
N SER A 288 18.20 -1.10 -7.08
CA SER A 288 18.70 -1.50 -8.40
C SER A 288 20.13 -2.03 -8.33
N ILE A 289 21.01 -1.35 -7.59
CA ILE A 289 22.41 -1.76 -7.40
C ILE A 289 22.49 -3.11 -6.68
N GLU A 290 21.73 -3.29 -5.60
CA GLU A 290 21.68 -4.56 -4.86
C GLU A 290 21.23 -5.73 -5.74
N ALA A 291 20.18 -5.53 -6.55
CA ALA A 291 19.73 -6.55 -7.49
C ALA A 291 20.79 -6.90 -8.54
N CYS A 292 21.58 -5.93 -9.02
CA CYS A 292 22.72 -6.21 -9.90
C CYS A 292 23.87 -6.93 -9.18
N ASN A 293 24.13 -6.61 -7.91
CA ASN A 293 25.17 -7.28 -7.12
C ASN A 293 24.91 -8.78 -7.00
N LYS A 294 23.65 -9.21 -6.79
CA LYS A 294 23.28 -10.64 -6.75
C LYS A 294 23.70 -11.40 -8.00
N VAL A 295 23.70 -10.76 -9.16
CA VAL A 295 24.16 -11.36 -10.43
C VAL A 295 25.69 -11.33 -10.54
N LEU A 296 26.30 -10.23 -10.10
CA LEU A 296 27.75 -10.00 -10.17
C LEU A 296 28.55 -10.82 -9.15
N GLU A 297 27.93 -11.24 -8.04
CA GLU A 297 28.52 -12.17 -7.08
C GLU A 297 28.82 -13.53 -7.74
N ALA A 298 27.90 -14.01 -8.59
CA ALA A 298 28.09 -15.26 -9.33
C ALA A 298 28.95 -15.06 -10.60
N ASN A 299 28.74 -13.97 -11.32
CA ASN A 299 29.52 -13.64 -12.52
C ASN A 299 29.98 -12.17 -12.50
N PRO A 300 31.19 -11.89 -11.98
CA PRO A 300 31.71 -10.53 -11.86
C PRO A 300 31.89 -9.77 -13.18
N ALA A 301 31.88 -10.48 -14.31
CA ALA A 301 32.06 -9.95 -15.66
C ALA A 301 30.74 -9.88 -16.46
N HIS A 302 29.58 -10.08 -15.81
CA HIS A 302 28.29 -10.10 -16.49
C HIS A 302 27.92 -8.72 -17.08
N ALA A 303 28.09 -8.56 -18.39
CA ALA A 303 27.98 -7.28 -19.09
C ALA A 303 26.67 -6.52 -18.81
N LYS A 304 25.50 -7.18 -18.91
CA LYS A 304 24.21 -6.51 -18.64
C LYS A 304 24.05 -6.06 -17.18
N ALA A 305 24.69 -6.75 -16.23
CA ALA A 305 24.61 -6.41 -14.82
C ALA A 305 25.49 -5.19 -14.53
N LEU A 306 26.72 -5.17 -15.03
CA LEU A 306 27.62 -4.01 -14.99
C LEU A 306 26.97 -2.79 -15.64
N TYR A 307 26.36 -2.96 -16.82
CA TYR A 307 25.65 -1.87 -17.49
C TYR A 307 24.52 -1.30 -16.64
N ARG A 308 23.64 -2.16 -16.09
CA ARG A 308 22.49 -1.70 -15.30
C ARG A 308 22.92 -1.07 -13.98
N ARG A 309 23.95 -1.62 -13.31
CA ARG A 309 24.51 -1.06 -12.08
C ARG A 309 25.18 0.29 -12.33
N GLY A 310 26.00 0.40 -13.38
CA GLY A 310 26.59 1.66 -13.80
C GLY A 310 25.55 2.72 -14.18
N MET A 311 24.45 2.31 -14.83
CA MET A 311 23.31 3.19 -15.09
C MET A 311 22.61 3.67 -13.80
N ALA A 312 22.52 2.83 -12.78
CA ALA A 312 21.95 3.18 -11.48
C ALA A 312 22.87 4.13 -10.69
N TYR A 313 24.18 3.86 -10.65
CA TYR A 313 25.17 4.79 -10.07
C TYR A 313 25.14 6.15 -10.76
N MET A 314 25.14 6.17 -12.10
CA MET A 314 25.05 7.43 -12.87
C MET A 314 23.77 8.21 -12.55
N ALA A 315 22.64 7.53 -12.38
CA ALA A 315 21.38 8.18 -12.01
C ALA A 315 21.36 8.65 -10.54
N GLY A 316 22.11 7.98 -9.67
CA GLY A 316 22.33 8.37 -8.27
C GLY A 316 23.35 9.50 -8.08
N GLY A 317 24.13 9.84 -9.11
CA GLY A 317 25.21 10.84 -9.06
C GLY A 317 26.59 10.27 -8.73
N ASP A 318 26.71 8.96 -8.56
CA ASP A 318 27.95 8.24 -8.27
C ASP A 318 28.73 7.98 -9.59
N PHE A 319 29.27 9.06 -10.17
CA PHE A 319 29.82 9.02 -11.53
C PHE A 319 31.08 8.16 -11.66
N GLU A 320 31.91 8.05 -10.63
CA GLU A 320 33.15 7.27 -10.67
C GLU A 320 32.86 5.77 -10.61
N GLU A 321 31.93 5.35 -9.78
CA GLU A 321 31.42 3.97 -9.69
C GLU A 321 30.77 3.56 -11.01
N ALA A 322 29.97 4.46 -11.61
CA ALA A 322 29.41 4.24 -12.95
C ALA A 322 30.50 4.05 -14.01
N ARG A 323 31.54 4.89 -13.97
CA ARG A 323 32.69 4.81 -14.89
C ARG A 323 33.42 3.49 -14.75
N ALA A 324 33.65 3.05 -13.50
CA ALA A 324 34.29 1.78 -13.20
C ALA A 324 33.52 0.59 -13.78
N ASP A 325 32.20 0.56 -13.61
CA ASP A 325 31.35 -0.50 -14.16
C ASP A 325 31.34 -0.54 -15.69
N PHE A 326 31.25 0.62 -16.36
CA PHE A 326 31.29 0.68 -17.81
C PHE A 326 32.66 0.29 -18.37
N ASN A 327 33.76 0.68 -17.72
CA ASN A 327 35.11 0.26 -18.10
C ASN A 327 35.29 -1.26 -17.91
N LYS A 328 34.83 -1.81 -16.78
CA LYS A 328 34.89 -3.24 -16.51
C LYS A 328 34.08 -4.03 -17.55
N MET A 329 32.91 -3.52 -17.94
CA MET A 329 32.12 -4.10 -19.03
C MET A 329 32.93 -4.11 -20.32
N MET A 330 33.52 -2.97 -20.70
CA MET A 330 34.31 -2.82 -21.93
C MET A 330 35.46 -3.85 -22.04
N THR A 331 36.11 -4.17 -20.92
CA THR A 331 37.23 -5.13 -20.88
C THR A 331 36.79 -6.58 -20.81
N SER A 332 35.53 -6.87 -20.46
CA SER A 332 35.05 -8.24 -20.21
C SER A 332 34.65 -8.99 -21.48
N ASP A 333 33.98 -8.32 -22.41
CA ASP A 333 33.51 -8.93 -23.66
C ASP A 333 33.57 -7.93 -24.82
N LYS A 334 34.15 -8.38 -25.94
CA LYS A 334 34.26 -7.61 -27.18
C LYS A 334 32.88 -7.19 -27.72
N GLN A 335 31.84 -7.99 -27.52
CA GLN A 335 30.48 -7.62 -27.93
C GLN A 335 29.89 -6.49 -27.08
N SER A 336 30.38 -6.34 -25.84
CA SER A 336 29.93 -5.31 -24.91
C SER A 336 30.69 -3.98 -25.03
N GLU A 337 31.77 -3.93 -25.81
CA GLU A 337 32.60 -2.74 -26.01
C GLU A 337 31.83 -1.54 -26.58
N ALA A 338 31.02 -1.77 -27.63
CA ALA A 338 30.23 -0.69 -28.24
C ALA A 338 29.16 -0.11 -27.29
N PRO A 339 28.33 -0.93 -26.60
CA PRO A 339 27.46 -0.46 -25.53
C PRO A 339 28.20 0.28 -24.41
N ALA A 340 29.39 -0.19 -24.01
CA ALA A 340 30.19 0.45 -22.95
C ALA A 340 30.64 1.86 -23.33
N LYS A 341 31.16 2.02 -24.55
CA LYS A 341 31.57 3.34 -25.07
C LYS A 341 30.40 4.31 -25.14
N ALA A 342 29.23 3.84 -25.58
CA ALA A 342 28.02 4.65 -25.60
C ALA A 342 27.60 5.08 -24.18
N ALA A 343 27.70 4.17 -23.20
CA ALA A 343 27.41 4.45 -21.80
C ALA A 343 28.38 5.48 -21.20
N LEU A 344 29.69 5.34 -21.44
CA LEU A 344 30.72 6.28 -21.00
C LEU A 344 30.54 7.67 -21.62
N LEU A 345 30.14 7.74 -22.90
CA LEU A 345 29.82 9.01 -23.54
C LEU A 345 28.60 9.67 -22.90
N LYS A 346 27.57 8.89 -22.55
CA LYS A 346 26.39 9.37 -21.84
C LYS A 346 26.76 9.87 -20.44
N LEU A 347 27.56 9.10 -19.70
CA LEU A 347 28.08 9.46 -18.38
C LEU A 347 28.79 10.82 -18.41
N LYS A 348 29.71 11.02 -19.36
CA LYS A 348 30.43 12.28 -19.51
C LYS A 348 29.50 13.47 -19.75
N LYS A 349 28.42 13.29 -20.51
CA LYS A 349 27.42 14.35 -20.75
C LYS A 349 26.62 14.65 -19.48
N GLU A 350 26.20 13.63 -18.75
CA GLU A 350 25.43 13.79 -17.51
C GLU A 350 26.26 14.46 -16.40
N GLU A 351 27.53 14.06 -16.28
CA GLU A 351 28.50 14.64 -15.35
C GLU A 351 28.73 16.14 -15.66
N GLN A 352 28.96 16.48 -16.93
CA GLN A 352 29.09 17.88 -17.37
C GLN A 352 27.83 18.70 -17.11
N GLU A 353 26.65 18.13 -17.37
CA GLU A 353 25.37 18.78 -17.12
C GLU A 353 25.15 19.02 -15.62
N THR A 354 25.49 18.05 -14.79
CA THR A 354 25.39 18.14 -13.33
C THR A 354 26.33 19.22 -12.80
N HIS A 355 27.60 19.25 -13.25
CA HIS A 355 28.53 20.32 -12.92
C HIS A 355 28.06 21.69 -13.42
N ARG A 356 27.44 21.77 -14.60
CA ARG A 356 26.88 23.02 -15.14
C ARG A 356 25.73 23.52 -14.27
N ARG A 357 24.81 22.64 -13.88
CA ARG A 357 23.67 22.97 -12.99
C ARG A 357 24.16 23.41 -11.61
N ALA A 358 25.12 22.69 -11.04
CA ALA A 358 25.75 23.08 -9.77
C ALA A 358 26.40 24.48 -9.88
N ARG A 359 27.20 24.73 -10.93
CA ARG A 359 27.79 26.06 -11.15
C ARG A 359 26.76 27.16 -11.33
N GLN A 360 25.62 26.89 -11.98
CA GLN A 360 24.53 27.85 -12.12
C GLN A 360 23.84 28.13 -10.78
N GLN A 361 23.56 27.08 -9.99
CA GLN A 361 22.96 27.21 -8.66
C GLN A 361 23.85 28.00 -7.70
N PHE A 362 25.17 27.78 -7.76
CA PHE A 362 26.13 28.45 -6.88
C PHE A 362 26.77 29.71 -7.48
N LYS A 363 26.29 30.20 -8.63
CA LYS A 363 26.90 31.35 -9.34
C LYS A 363 27.03 32.58 -8.43
N GLY A 364 25.98 32.91 -7.67
CA GLY A 364 26.00 34.03 -6.72
C GLY A 364 26.82 33.80 -5.44
N LEU A 365 27.22 32.55 -5.15
CA LEU A 365 28.06 32.21 -4.00
C LEU A 365 29.56 32.38 -4.31
N PHE A 366 29.95 32.27 -5.59
CA PHE A 366 31.33 32.40 -6.07
C PHE A 366 31.68 33.81 -6.58
N ASP A 367 30.67 34.64 -6.88
CA ASP A 367 30.86 36.04 -7.29
C ASP A 367 31.12 36.99 -6.09
N LYS A 368 31.00 36.50 -4.85
CA LYS A 368 31.36 37.22 -3.61
C LYS A 368 32.85 37.08 -3.31
N LYS A 369 33.50 38.17 -2.91
CA LYS A 369 34.94 38.14 -2.56
C LYS A 369 35.17 37.25 -1.32
N PRO A 370 36.33 36.60 -1.16
CA PRO A 370 36.69 35.91 0.08
C PRO A 370 36.63 36.91 1.25
N GLY A 371 35.57 36.85 2.04
CA GLY A 371 35.27 37.81 3.12
C GLY A 371 33.82 38.33 3.17
N GLU A 372 33.03 38.24 2.10
CA GLU A 372 31.63 38.72 2.05
C GLU A 372 30.57 37.63 2.36
N ILE A 373 31.02 36.44 2.79
CA ILE A 373 30.16 35.31 3.17
C ILE A 373 29.81 35.36 4.67
N ALA A 374 30.45 36.24 5.44
CA ALA A 374 30.08 36.52 6.83
C ALA A 374 28.97 37.59 6.84
N GLU A 375 27.72 37.14 6.82
CA GLU A 375 26.49 37.81 7.32
C GLU A 375 25.28 37.17 6.62
N ALA A 376 24.98 35.92 7.00
CA ALA A 376 23.60 35.45 7.05
C ALA A 376 23.27 35.37 8.54
N GLY A 377 22.39 36.26 8.99
CA GLY A 377 22.25 36.69 10.38
C GLY A 377 22.14 35.57 11.41
N GLU A 378 22.96 35.68 12.45
CA GLU A 378 22.42 35.66 13.81
C GLU A 378 21.66 36.97 14.00
N GLU A 379 20.37 36.98 13.68
CA GLU A 379 19.46 37.98 14.24
C GLU A 379 18.48 37.27 15.18
N ASP A 380 18.75 37.57 16.45
CA ASP A 380 17.80 37.75 17.55
C ASP A 380 17.30 36.51 18.31
N LEU A 381 17.96 36.24 19.44
CA LEU A 381 17.30 36.18 20.73
C LEU A 381 18.28 36.70 21.79
N GLY A 382 18.23 38.01 22.02
CA GLY A 382 18.92 38.69 23.12
C GLY A 382 18.49 38.18 24.50
N GLU A 383 19.50 38.19 25.38
CA GLU A 383 19.47 38.50 26.82
C GLU A 383 18.22 38.17 27.64
N GLU A 384 18.36 37.24 28.59
CA GLU A 384 18.36 37.58 30.02
C GLU A 384 18.67 36.32 30.84
N LEU A 385 19.83 36.31 31.52
CA LEU A 385 19.94 36.15 32.98
C LEU A 385 21.38 35.83 33.38
N SER A 386 21.99 36.88 33.92
CA SER A 386 22.97 36.93 35.00
C SER A 386 23.19 35.63 35.80
N GLY A 387 24.46 35.30 36.07
CA GLY A 387 24.82 34.37 37.14
C GLY A 387 26.29 33.99 37.13
N GLU A 388 27.07 34.68 37.95
CA GLU A 388 28.52 34.56 38.11
C GLU A 388 29.03 33.15 38.52
N SER A 389 30.16 32.78 37.91
CA SER A 389 31.36 32.08 38.42
C SER A 389 31.27 31.01 39.51
N HIS A 390 31.87 29.84 39.24
CA HIS A 390 32.95 29.17 40.00
C HIS A 390 33.37 27.90 39.23
N ASP A 391 34.52 27.87 38.56
CA ASP A 391 35.87 27.49 39.02
C ASP A 391 36.09 25.99 39.33
N THR A 392 37.25 25.52 38.85
CA THR A 392 38.00 24.27 39.08
C THR A 392 37.63 23.00 38.31
N GLY A 393 38.51 22.63 37.37
CA GLY A 393 39.43 21.51 37.60
C GLY A 393 39.11 20.14 36.98
N GLY A 394 39.77 19.82 35.87
CA GLY A 394 40.73 18.72 35.79
C GLY A 394 40.27 17.25 35.72
N ASP A 395 40.71 16.61 34.62
CA ASP A 395 41.07 15.20 34.43
C ASP A 395 40.01 14.09 34.26
N GLY A 396 40.32 13.22 33.29
CA GLY A 396 40.24 11.77 33.51
C GLY A 396 39.28 10.97 32.64
N VAL A 397 39.80 10.47 31.51
CA VAL A 397 39.25 9.35 30.73
C VAL A 397 39.12 8.07 31.58
N VAL A 398 38.00 7.35 31.54
CA VAL A 398 37.91 5.86 31.54
C VAL A 398 36.54 5.41 31.01
N LEU A 399 36.56 4.39 30.14
CA LEU A 399 35.44 3.58 29.66
C LEU A 399 35.01 2.53 30.72
N ASP A 400 33.72 2.32 30.97
CA ASP A 400 33.16 0.95 31.04
C ASP A 400 31.63 0.87 31.07
N GLU A 401 31.16 -0.33 30.77
CA GLU A 401 29.84 -0.86 30.43
C GLU A 401 28.68 -0.75 31.47
N ASP A 402 27.47 -0.81 30.91
CA ASP A 402 26.20 -1.38 31.41
C ASP A 402 25.59 -0.94 32.77
N LYS A 403 24.40 -0.32 32.72
CA LYS A 403 23.13 -0.88 33.27
C LYS A 403 21.91 0.03 33.13
N GLU A 404 20.77 -0.63 32.91
CA GLU A 404 19.40 -0.13 32.91
C GLU A 404 19.00 0.61 34.20
N HIS A 405 18.20 1.69 34.11
CA HIS A 405 16.89 1.84 34.79
C HIS A 405 16.17 3.16 34.41
N LEU A 406 14.95 3.00 33.86
CA LEU A 406 13.69 3.76 33.97
C LEU A 406 13.65 5.19 34.55
N LEU A 407 12.99 6.12 33.82
CA LEU A 407 11.85 7.01 34.17
C LEU A 407 11.70 8.09 33.05
N GLU A 408 10.69 8.03 32.16
CA GLU A 408 9.33 8.62 32.22
C GLU A 408 9.18 10.09 31.72
N GLY A 409 8.30 10.28 30.71
CA GLY A 409 7.69 11.55 30.25
C GLY A 409 8.28 12.14 28.95
N THR A 410 7.56 12.43 27.86
CA THR A 410 6.12 12.65 27.61
C THR A 410 5.78 12.48 26.11
N ASP A 411 4.66 11.81 25.82
CA ASP A 411 4.03 11.57 24.49
C ASP A 411 3.45 12.83 23.80
N PRO A 412 3.19 12.75 22.48
CA PRO A 412 1.82 13.02 22.00
C PRO A 412 1.34 12.05 20.87
N PRO A 413 0.06 12.08 20.47
CA PRO A 413 -1.13 11.60 21.16
C PRO A 413 -1.56 10.18 20.70
N ARG A 414 -2.29 9.50 21.59
CA ARG A 414 -2.79 8.13 21.47
C ARG A 414 -3.87 7.97 20.39
N LEU A 415 -3.56 7.18 19.36
CA LEU A 415 -4.55 6.50 18.53
C LEU A 415 -5.34 5.50 19.37
N GLY A 416 -6.67 5.54 19.24
CA GLY A 416 -7.63 4.89 20.12
C GLY A 416 -7.53 3.36 20.23
N ILE A 417 -8.11 2.88 21.33
CA ILE A 417 -8.13 1.51 21.88
C ILE A 417 -8.74 0.44 20.93
N TRP A 418 -9.24 0.82 19.76
CA TRP A 418 -9.87 -0.09 18.78
C TRP A 418 -8.89 -0.94 17.96
N SER A 419 -7.58 -0.66 18.03
CA SER A 419 -6.55 -1.45 17.32
C SER A 419 -6.20 -2.79 18.00
N ARG A 420 -6.77 -3.10 19.18
CA ARG A 420 -6.45 -4.33 19.94
C ARG A 420 -7.38 -5.51 19.71
N LEU A 421 -8.44 -5.37 18.90
CA LEU A 421 -9.37 -6.47 18.58
C LEU A 421 -8.91 -7.36 17.41
N TRP A 422 -7.79 -7.06 16.75
CA TRP A 422 -7.31 -7.88 15.62
C TRP A 422 -5.78 -8.03 15.56
N PRO A 423 -5.16 -8.82 16.46
CA PRO A 423 -3.70 -8.86 16.61
C PRO A 423 -2.97 -9.58 15.46
N SER A 424 -3.64 -10.48 14.73
CA SER A 424 -3.06 -11.28 13.64
C SER A 424 -3.25 -10.67 12.24
N GLY A 425 -4.10 -9.65 12.10
CA GLY A 425 -4.52 -9.13 10.80
C GLY A 425 -3.50 -8.20 10.14
N ARG A 426 -2.61 -7.54 10.91
CA ARG A 426 -1.68 -6.55 10.35
C ARG A 426 -0.77 -7.12 9.27
N ARG A 427 -0.29 -8.37 9.43
CA ARG A 427 0.54 -9.07 8.41
C ARG A 427 -0.27 -9.52 7.18
N LEU A 428 -1.54 -9.86 7.36
CA LEU A 428 -2.45 -10.27 6.26
C LEU A 428 -2.98 -9.07 5.47
N ILE A 429 -3.19 -7.95 6.14
CA ILE A 429 -3.59 -6.66 5.56
C ILE A 429 -2.46 -6.14 4.66
N THR A 430 -1.19 -6.28 5.04
CA THR A 430 -0.04 -5.99 4.16
C THR A 430 0.01 -6.90 2.93
N THR A 431 -0.32 -8.19 3.03
CA THR A 431 -0.36 -9.10 1.86
C THR A 431 -1.50 -8.80 0.90
N LEU A 432 -2.56 -8.15 1.38
CA LEU A 432 -3.63 -7.58 0.54
C LEU A 432 -3.30 -6.16 0.04
N GLY A 433 -2.16 -5.56 0.46
CA GLY A 433 -1.71 -4.22 0.04
C GLY A 433 -2.42 -3.05 0.72
N LEU A 434 -2.80 -3.19 2.00
CA LEU A 434 -3.79 -2.33 2.66
C LEU A 434 -3.24 -1.54 3.87
N ASP A 435 -2.10 -0.86 3.74
CA ASP A 435 -1.50 -0.12 4.86
C ASP A 435 -2.33 1.08 5.36
N ARG A 436 -3.41 1.47 4.67
CA ARG A 436 -4.20 2.68 4.93
C ARG A 436 -5.70 2.47 5.13
N CYS A 437 -6.20 1.23 5.18
CA CYS A 437 -7.65 0.99 5.26
C CYS A 437 -8.23 1.29 6.65
N THR A 438 -9.38 1.95 6.68
CA THR A 438 -10.20 2.14 7.90
C THR A 438 -11.60 1.56 7.73
N ILE A 439 -12.13 0.97 8.81
CA ILE A 439 -13.53 0.51 8.87
C ILE A 439 -14.34 1.68 9.41
N LEU A 440 -15.35 2.10 8.66
CA LEU A 440 -16.27 3.18 9.01
C LEU A 440 -17.58 2.63 9.55
#